data_AF-A0A1F7LR42-F1
#
_entry.id   AF-A0A1F7LR42-F1
#
_cell.length_a   1.000
_cell.length_b   1.000
_cell.length_c   1.000
_cell.angle_alpha   90.00
_cell.angle_beta   90.00
_cell.angle_gamma   90.00
#
_symmetry.space_group_name_H-M   'P 1'
#
loop_
_entity.id
_entity.type
_entity.pdbx_description
1 polymer ?
#
loop_
_entity_poly.entity_id
_entity_poly.type
_entity_poly.pdbx_seq_one_letter_code
_entity_poly.pdbx_strand_id
1 'polypeptide(L)'
;MRRLLWPLALVVTFFIGWAAAGAARKGPSTAGAVGHLQETVQRLQQQVGTLQARLRARDTLAASRQSGTPSQTDAPPAAYSGAGGPPVDRVLAGAVTEQRPAPDSPARGGGGARPQGDRASARPGSRGTSGPAPTVEGALEHFYRYLEATNESAGRARWQRARELLDDLRGMGEAAATALMQVLAAGSESDERRAAARLLGTLQVPQALPLLRDVVERDDDVLLRRAAAAGLRQLQTPESIPVMERILAHPGEDRLVRLSAAYGLAESGRPLGVGALAQIFEESNADGRGREVAFRALASLNDERSLPFMRQVMASPAEPAYRLRAIRYVTAQGDAQALPALQVVMNSPDEQPSIRDAAAQAFRVLSGSR
;
A
#
# COMPACT_ATOMS: atom_id res chain seq x y z
N MET A 1 23.59 32.96 -35.64
CA MET A 1 24.01 32.04 -34.56
C MET A 1 25.47 32.30 -34.16
N ARG A 2 25.80 33.45 -33.54
CA ARG A 2 27.20 33.77 -33.17
C ARG A 2 27.37 34.78 -32.03
N ARG A 3 26.38 34.93 -31.14
CA ARG A 3 26.43 35.87 -30.00
C ARG A 3 26.18 35.26 -28.61
N LEU A 4 26.02 33.93 -28.50
CA LEU A 4 25.80 33.23 -27.21
C LEU A 4 27.04 32.47 -26.69
N LEU A 5 28.15 32.43 -27.44
CA LEU A 5 29.38 31.71 -27.03
C LEU A 5 30.28 32.54 -26.10
N TRP A 6 30.15 33.87 -26.12
CA TRP A 6 30.95 34.77 -25.29
C TRP A 6 30.63 34.73 -23.78
N PRO A 7 29.36 34.66 -23.33
CA PRO A 7 29.08 34.54 -21.89
C PRO A 7 29.50 33.17 -21.34
N LEU A 8 29.44 32.11 -22.15
CA LEU A 8 29.84 30.75 -21.73
C LEU A 8 31.36 30.64 -21.52
N ALA A 9 32.15 31.28 -22.39
CA ALA A 9 33.61 31.35 -22.24
C ALA A 9 34.03 32.13 -20.98
N LEU A 10 33.32 33.21 -20.63
CA LEU A 10 33.58 34.02 -19.43
C LEU A 10 33.25 33.27 -18.12
N VAL A 11 32.19 32.46 -18.13
CA VAL A 11 31.84 31.63 -16.97
C VAL A 11 32.88 30.53 -16.76
N VAL A 12 33.33 29.87 -17.84
CA VAL A 12 34.35 28.82 -17.76
C VAL A 12 35.69 29.37 -17.27
N THR A 13 36.13 30.55 -17.73
CA THR A 13 37.38 31.15 -17.25
C THR A 13 37.29 31.65 -15.81
N PHE A 14 36.12 32.13 -15.37
CA PHE A 14 35.89 32.51 -13.98
C PHE A 14 35.97 31.31 -13.02
N PHE A 15 35.40 30.16 -13.39
CA PHE A 15 35.46 28.94 -12.58
C PHE A 15 36.87 28.31 -12.53
N ILE A 16 37.63 28.40 -13.64
CA ILE A 16 39.03 27.96 -13.67
C ILE A 16 39.90 28.85 -12.76
N GLY A 17 39.66 30.17 -12.77
CA GLY A 17 40.34 31.11 -11.88
C GLY A 17 40.01 30.90 -10.39
N TRP A 18 38.75 30.55 -10.07
CA TRP A 18 38.33 30.25 -8.70
C TRP A 18 38.95 28.94 -8.17
N ALA A 19 39.06 27.91 -9.02
CA ALA A 19 39.74 26.66 -8.67
C ALA A 19 41.25 26.86 -8.39
N ALA A 20 41.91 27.75 -9.13
CA ALA A 20 43.31 28.10 -8.88
C ALA A 20 43.51 28.89 -7.57
N ALA A 21 42.55 29.73 -7.18
CA ALA A 21 42.60 30.51 -5.95
C ALA A 21 42.25 29.69 -4.68
N GLY A 22 41.46 28.62 -4.82
CA GLY A 22 41.07 27.73 -3.71
C GLY A 22 42.18 26.77 -3.24
N ALA A 23 43.14 26.44 -4.11
CA ALA A 23 44.24 25.52 -3.80
C ALA A 23 45.28 26.08 -2.80
N ALA A 24 45.21 27.38 -2.48
CA ALA A 24 46.16 28.06 -1.58
C ALA A 24 45.72 28.15 -0.11
N ARG A 25 44.56 27.60 0.30
CA ARG A 25 44.15 27.57 1.72
C ARG A 25 43.96 26.15 2.23
N LYS A 26 44.82 25.81 3.20
CA LYS A 26 44.93 24.53 3.94
C LYS A 26 43.58 23.91 4.35
N GLY A 27 43.41 22.62 4.05
CA GLY A 27 42.47 21.67 4.66
C GLY A 27 41.67 20.83 3.63
N PRO A 28 41.02 19.72 4.05
CA PRO A 28 41.58 18.42 4.46
C PRO A 28 42.11 17.60 3.26
N SER A 29 42.64 16.39 3.47
CA SER A 29 43.26 15.54 2.43
C SER A 29 42.46 15.50 1.13
N THR A 30 43.11 15.83 0.01
CA THR A 30 42.54 15.88 -1.35
C THR A 30 41.72 14.65 -1.72
N ALA A 31 42.06 13.46 -1.20
CA ALA A 31 41.30 12.22 -1.39
C ALA A 31 39.86 12.29 -0.83
N GLY A 32 39.66 12.91 0.33
CA GLY A 32 38.32 13.07 0.94
C GLY A 32 37.47 14.10 0.20
N ALA A 33 38.09 15.16 -0.30
CA ALA A 33 37.41 16.15 -1.15
C ALA A 33 36.97 15.55 -2.49
N VAL A 34 37.81 14.70 -3.10
CA VAL A 34 37.47 13.97 -4.33
C VAL A 34 36.34 12.96 -4.10
N GLY A 35 36.35 12.22 -2.99
CA GLY A 35 35.26 11.30 -2.64
C GLY A 35 33.92 12.03 -2.45
N HIS A 36 33.90 13.14 -1.71
CA HIS A 36 32.70 13.95 -1.54
C HIS A 36 32.21 14.58 -2.86
N LEU A 37 33.14 14.98 -3.74
CA LEU A 37 32.80 15.45 -5.09
C LEU A 37 32.19 14.34 -5.95
N GLN A 38 32.70 13.11 -5.86
CA GLN A 38 32.13 11.96 -6.58
C GLN A 38 30.73 11.62 -6.06
N GLU A 39 30.51 11.62 -4.74
CA GLU A 39 29.19 11.42 -4.16
C GLU A 39 28.20 12.51 -4.56
N THR A 40 28.62 13.78 -4.54
CA THR A 40 27.76 14.89 -4.98
C THR A 40 27.45 14.82 -6.48
N VAL A 41 28.42 14.45 -7.32
CA VAL A 41 28.17 14.21 -8.76
C VAL A 41 27.19 13.06 -8.97
N GLN A 42 27.32 11.94 -8.25
CA GLN A 42 26.38 10.82 -8.35
C GLN A 42 24.97 11.22 -7.91
N ARG A 43 24.84 11.96 -6.79
CA ARG A 43 23.55 12.49 -6.34
C ARG A 43 22.94 13.45 -7.36
N LEU A 44 23.74 14.35 -7.94
CA LEU A 44 23.29 15.28 -8.98
C LEU A 44 22.87 14.54 -10.26
N GLN A 45 23.61 13.51 -10.67
CA GLN A 45 23.24 12.67 -11.81
C GLN A 45 21.91 11.94 -11.57
N GLN A 46 21.70 11.41 -10.37
CA GLN A 46 20.42 10.81 -9.98
C GLN A 46 19.27 11.83 -10.02
N GLN A 47 19.48 13.04 -9.47
CA GLN A 47 18.50 14.13 -9.51
C GLN A 47 18.18 14.60 -10.93
N VAL A 48 19.19 14.70 -11.80
CA VAL A 48 18.96 15.06 -13.20
C VAL A 48 18.19 13.95 -13.92
N GLY A 49 18.51 12.68 -13.66
CA GLY A 49 17.79 11.53 -14.22
C GLY A 49 16.31 11.52 -13.83
N THR A 50 15.99 11.75 -12.55
CA THR A 50 14.60 11.83 -12.08
C THR A 50 13.86 13.02 -12.67
N LEU A 51 14.50 14.20 -12.75
CA LEU A 51 13.91 15.39 -13.37
C LEU A 51 13.68 15.21 -14.88
N GLN A 52 14.61 14.60 -15.59
CA GLN A 52 14.46 14.31 -17.02
C GLN A 52 13.32 13.31 -17.28
N ALA A 53 13.21 12.27 -16.46
CA ALA A 53 12.10 11.31 -16.54
C ALA A 53 10.74 12.01 -16.30
N ARG A 54 10.68 12.92 -15.32
CA ARG A 54 9.49 13.74 -15.03
C ARG A 54 9.08 14.63 -16.21
N LEU A 55 10.05 15.26 -16.88
CA LEU A 55 9.79 16.10 -18.05
C LEU A 55 9.28 15.27 -19.24
N ARG A 56 9.93 14.14 -19.54
CA ARG A 56 9.49 13.24 -20.62
C ARG A 56 8.09 12.68 -20.39
N ALA A 57 7.76 12.30 -19.15
CA ALA A 57 6.42 11.84 -18.80
C ALA A 57 5.36 12.92 -19.10
N ARG A 58 5.64 14.19 -18.76
CA ARG A 58 4.76 15.33 -19.07
C ARG A 58 4.63 15.59 -20.58
N ASP A 59 5.74 15.56 -21.32
CA ASP A 59 5.75 15.87 -22.75
C ASP A 59 4.99 14.82 -23.58
N THR A 60 5.17 13.53 -23.28
CA THR A 60 4.41 12.45 -23.96
C THR A 60 2.91 12.56 -23.72
N LEU A 61 2.50 13.05 -22.56
CA LEU A 61 1.11 13.29 -22.21
C LEU A 61 0.52 14.51 -22.91
N ALA A 62 1.30 15.60 -23.01
CA ALA A 62 0.93 16.77 -23.82
C ALA A 62 0.71 16.39 -25.29
N ALA A 63 1.58 15.54 -25.85
CA ALA A 63 1.42 14.99 -27.19
C ALA A 63 0.15 14.13 -27.32
N SER A 64 -0.16 13.29 -26.33
CA SER A 64 -1.36 12.44 -26.34
C SER A 64 -2.68 13.23 -26.23
N ARG A 65 -2.68 14.35 -25.48
CA ARG A 65 -3.85 15.25 -25.36
C ARG A 65 -4.11 16.04 -26.64
N GLN A 66 -3.06 16.35 -27.42
CA GLN A 66 -3.21 17.03 -28.72
C GLN A 66 -3.71 16.11 -29.83
N SER A 67 -3.50 14.79 -29.71
CA SER A 67 -3.98 13.79 -30.68
C SER A 67 -5.42 13.29 -30.46
N GLY A 68 -6.11 13.72 -29.39
CA GLY A 68 -7.49 13.34 -29.10
C GLY A 68 -8.50 14.40 -29.57
N THR A 69 -9.20 14.16 -30.69
CA THR A 69 -10.31 14.99 -31.17
C THR A 69 -11.52 14.91 -30.22
N PRO A 70 -12.19 16.03 -29.88
CA PRO A 70 -13.36 15.99 -29.00
C PRO A 70 -14.63 15.66 -29.80
N SER A 71 -15.34 14.60 -29.42
CA SER A 71 -16.72 14.35 -29.87
C SER A 71 -17.69 14.95 -28.85
N GLN A 72 -18.38 16.01 -29.26
CA GLN A 72 -19.45 16.67 -28.52
C GLN A 72 -20.72 15.81 -28.49
N THR A 73 -21.33 15.69 -27.31
CA THR A 73 -22.79 15.79 -27.13
C THR A 73 -23.06 16.22 -25.68
N ASP A 74 -23.58 17.44 -25.54
CA ASP A 74 -24.25 18.00 -24.34
C ASP A 74 -25.52 17.17 -24.00
N ALA A 75 -26.14 17.15 -22.80
CA ALA A 75 -26.48 18.21 -21.85
C ALA A 75 -27.06 17.61 -20.49
N PRO A 76 -27.59 18.38 -19.49
CA PRO A 76 -27.37 18.25 -18.02
C PRO A 76 -28.67 17.76 -17.26
N PRO A 77 -28.98 17.98 -15.93
CA PRO A 77 -28.37 18.80 -14.86
C PRO A 77 -28.36 18.23 -13.41
N ALA A 78 -27.89 19.04 -12.46
CA ALA A 78 -28.49 19.35 -11.14
C ALA A 78 -27.49 19.38 -9.96
N ALA A 79 -27.61 20.45 -9.18
CA ALA A 79 -26.90 20.72 -7.95
C ALA A 79 -27.31 19.76 -6.81
N TYR A 80 -26.35 19.35 -5.98
CA TYR A 80 -26.56 19.13 -4.55
C TYR A 80 -25.25 19.37 -3.78
N SER A 81 -25.35 20.25 -2.79
CA SER A 81 -24.33 20.55 -1.79
C SER A 81 -24.08 19.36 -0.87
N GLY A 82 -22.82 19.12 -0.51
CA GLY A 82 -22.45 18.17 0.55
C GLY A 82 -20.93 17.98 0.61
N ALA A 83 -20.31 18.55 1.64
CA ALA A 83 -18.87 18.56 1.88
C ALA A 83 -18.22 17.17 1.78
N GLY A 84 -17.25 17.03 0.87
CA GLY A 84 -16.43 15.83 0.72
C GLY A 84 -14.94 16.20 0.68
N GLY A 85 -14.25 15.99 1.81
CA GLY A 85 -12.78 15.97 1.85
C GLY A 85 -12.22 14.76 1.08
N PRO A 86 -10.92 14.77 0.70
CA PRO A 86 -10.37 13.90 -0.32
C PRO A 86 -10.38 12.40 0.07
N PRO A 87 -10.77 11.47 -0.83
CA PRO A 87 -10.83 10.05 -0.53
C PRO A 87 -9.52 9.36 -0.92
N VAL A 88 -8.55 9.31 -0.01
CA VAL A 88 -7.23 8.64 -0.26
C VAL A 88 -7.14 7.22 0.31
N ASP A 89 -8.14 6.74 1.05
CA ASP A 89 -8.03 5.51 1.86
C ASP A 89 -8.76 4.26 1.31
N ARG A 90 -9.24 4.26 0.06
CA ARG A 90 -9.87 3.06 -0.53
C ARG A 90 -8.90 1.93 -0.89
N VAL A 91 -7.58 2.17 -0.85
CA VAL A 91 -6.57 1.11 -1.11
C VAL A 91 -6.44 0.13 0.06
N LEU A 92 -6.92 0.46 1.26
CA LEU A 92 -7.05 -0.50 2.36
C LEU A 92 -8.30 -1.40 2.27
N ALA A 93 -9.16 -1.22 1.25
CA ALA A 93 -10.39 -1.99 1.04
C ALA A 93 -10.49 -2.64 -0.36
N GLY A 94 -9.51 -2.43 -1.24
CA GLY A 94 -9.58 -2.83 -2.65
C GLY A 94 -9.06 -4.24 -3.00
N ALA A 95 -8.61 -5.03 -2.02
CA ALA A 95 -8.04 -6.36 -2.26
C ALA A 95 -8.96 -7.53 -1.85
N VAL A 96 -10.24 -7.28 -1.52
CA VAL A 96 -11.17 -8.33 -1.07
C VAL A 96 -12.54 -8.14 -1.71
N THR A 97 -12.60 -8.25 -3.04
CA THR A 97 -13.84 -8.69 -3.72
C THR A 97 -13.46 -9.30 -5.07
N GLU A 98 -13.36 -10.62 -5.12
CA GLU A 98 -13.94 -11.48 -6.18
C GLU A 98 -13.50 -12.93 -5.95
N GLN A 99 -14.34 -13.68 -5.24
CA GLN A 99 -14.68 -15.07 -5.58
C GLN A 99 -15.85 -15.47 -4.68
N ARG A 100 -17.04 -15.49 -5.29
CA ARG A 100 -18.27 -15.99 -4.68
C ARG A 100 -18.66 -17.24 -5.48
N PRO A 101 -18.58 -18.46 -4.93
CA PRO A 101 -19.31 -19.57 -5.50
C PRO A 101 -20.72 -19.58 -4.89
N ALA A 102 -21.73 -19.81 -5.71
CA ALA A 102 -23.07 -20.19 -5.27
C ALA A 102 -23.24 -21.72 -5.40
N PRO A 103 -24.18 -22.36 -4.66
CA PRO A 103 -24.10 -23.79 -4.31
C PRO A 103 -24.99 -24.75 -5.13
N ASP A 104 -24.61 -26.05 -5.09
CA ASP A 104 -25.37 -27.34 -5.15
C ASP A 104 -26.42 -27.60 -6.26
N SER A 105 -26.62 -28.77 -6.89
CA SER A 105 -26.27 -30.22 -6.80
C SER A 105 -27.06 -30.94 -7.96
N PRO A 106 -27.14 -32.30 -8.16
CA PRO A 106 -26.32 -33.46 -7.79
C PRO A 106 -25.99 -34.42 -8.99
N ALA A 107 -25.46 -35.60 -8.63
CA ALA A 107 -24.78 -36.64 -9.41
C ALA A 107 -25.57 -37.52 -10.41
N ARG A 108 -24.82 -38.06 -11.39
CA ARG A 108 -24.86 -39.41 -12.02
C ARG A 108 -23.51 -39.55 -12.77
N GLY A 109 -22.64 -40.54 -12.61
CA GLY A 109 -22.82 -41.99 -12.47
C GLY A 109 -22.28 -42.64 -13.76
N GLY A 110 -21.09 -43.28 -13.72
CA GLY A 110 -20.58 -44.10 -14.84
C GLY A 110 -19.05 -44.15 -14.93
N GLY A 111 -18.46 -45.30 -14.65
CA GLY A 111 -17.01 -45.52 -14.57
C GLY A 111 -16.28 -45.80 -15.90
N GLY A 112 -14.96 -45.97 -15.78
CA GLY A 112 -14.07 -46.47 -16.85
C GLY A 112 -12.60 -46.20 -16.51
N ALA A 113 -11.77 -47.24 -16.52
CA ALA A 113 -10.40 -47.26 -16.02
C ALA A 113 -9.32 -46.86 -17.06
N ARG A 114 -8.29 -46.11 -16.60
CA ARG A 114 -6.81 -46.07 -16.93
C ARG A 114 -6.34 -46.02 -18.43
N PRO A 115 -5.06 -45.69 -18.75
CA PRO A 115 -3.91 -45.28 -17.92
C PRO A 115 -3.14 -44.00 -18.38
N GLN A 116 -2.33 -43.49 -17.44
CA GLN A 116 -0.99 -42.88 -17.53
C GLN A 116 -0.45 -42.35 -18.87
N GLY A 117 -0.15 -41.05 -18.90
CA GLY A 117 0.72 -40.41 -19.88
C GLY A 117 1.40 -39.19 -19.28
N ASP A 118 2.72 -39.25 -19.15
CA ASP A 118 3.60 -38.17 -18.71
C ASP A 118 3.33 -36.89 -19.51
N ARG A 119 3.03 -35.79 -18.82
CA ARG A 119 3.24 -34.44 -19.36
C ARG A 119 3.55 -33.47 -18.22
N ALA A 120 4.83 -33.12 -18.17
CA ALA A 120 5.35 -31.98 -17.44
C ALA A 120 4.52 -30.73 -17.76
N SER A 121 3.93 -30.13 -16.73
CA SER A 121 3.18 -28.88 -16.82
C SER A 121 4.17 -27.73 -17.04
N ALA A 122 4.42 -27.41 -18.31
CA ALA A 122 5.07 -26.18 -18.72
C ALA A 122 4.26 -24.96 -18.22
N ARG A 123 4.96 -24.03 -17.55
CA ARG A 123 4.46 -22.69 -17.20
C ARG A 123 3.92 -21.98 -18.45
N PRO A 124 2.75 -21.32 -18.41
CA PRO A 124 2.30 -20.55 -19.56
C PRO A 124 3.06 -19.23 -19.67
N GLY A 125 3.89 -19.14 -20.72
CA GLY A 125 3.98 -17.97 -21.59
C GLY A 125 4.51 -16.67 -21.00
N SER A 126 5.83 -16.53 -20.95
CA SER A 126 6.47 -15.24 -21.15
C SER A 126 6.03 -14.68 -22.51
N ARG A 127 5.16 -13.68 -22.52
CA ARG A 127 5.02 -12.81 -23.70
C ARG A 127 6.33 -12.06 -23.84
N GLY A 128 7.20 -12.55 -24.72
CA GLY A 128 8.37 -11.82 -25.17
C GLY A 128 7.91 -10.55 -25.85
N THR A 129 7.99 -9.44 -25.14
CA THR A 129 8.03 -8.13 -25.77
C THR A 129 9.43 -7.97 -26.35
N SER A 130 9.53 -7.98 -27.68
CA SER A 130 10.69 -7.54 -28.42
C SER A 130 10.84 -6.02 -28.29
N GLY A 131 11.02 -5.55 -27.06
CA GLY A 131 11.37 -4.17 -26.71
C GLY A 131 12.82 -4.10 -26.23
N PRO A 132 13.40 -2.89 -26.17
CA PRO A 132 14.68 -2.71 -25.49
C PRO A 132 14.61 -3.26 -24.06
N ALA A 133 15.72 -3.82 -23.57
CA ALA A 133 15.78 -4.37 -22.21
C ALA A 133 15.29 -3.34 -21.19
N PRO A 134 14.55 -3.75 -20.15
CA PRO A 134 14.01 -2.82 -19.16
C PRO A 134 15.15 -2.05 -18.48
N THR A 135 15.12 -0.73 -18.58
CA THR A 135 16.12 0.17 -17.98
C THR A 135 15.56 0.85 -16.74
N VAL A 136 16.45 1.28 -15.84
CA VAL A 136 16.07 2.07 -14.65
C VAL A 136 15.35 3.36 -15.06
N GLU A 137 15.81 4.03 -16.11
CA GLU A 137 15.17 5.24 -16.66
C GLU A 137 13.75 4.97 -17.18
N GLY A 138 13.55 3.84 -17.89
CA GLY A 138 12.23 3.44 -18.35
C GLY A 138 11.30 3.12 -17.19
N ALA A 139 11.80 2.47 -16.13
CA ALA A 139 11.01 2.22 -14.93
C ALA A 139 10.64 3.50 -14.18
N LEU A 140 11.54 4.49 -14.10
CA LEU A 140 11.22 5.80 -13.54
C LEU A 140 10.10 6.50 -14.33
N GLU A 141 10.13 6.44 -15.67
CA GLU A 141 9.07 7.00 -16.50
C GLU A 141 7.70 6.35 -16.20
N HIS A 142 7.66 5.02 -16.08
CA HIS A 142 6.42 4.30 -15.74
C HIS A 142 5.94 4.62 -14.33
N PHE A 143 6.86 4.75 -13.38
CA PHE A 143 6.56 5.17 -12.02
C PHE A 143 5.96 6.59 -11.95
N TYR A 144 6.51 7.56 -12.69
CA TYR A 144 5.97 8.92 -12.71
C TYR A 144 4.60 8.99 -13.41
N ARG A 145 4.41 8.21 -14.48
CA ARG A 145 3.08 8.05 -15.09
C ARG A 145 2.09 7.41 -14.13
N TYR A 146 2.53 6.44 -13.33
CA TYR A 146 1.71 5.82 -12.30
C TYR A 146 1.29 6.87 -11.27
N LEU A 147 2.23 7.68 -10.79
CA LEU A 147 1.96 8.77 -9.85
C LEU A 147 0.94 9.77 -10.39
N GLU A 148 1.10 10.23 -11.63
CA GLU A 148 0.17 11.15 -12.27
C GLU A 148 -1.23 10.53 -12.40
N ALA A 149 -1.34 9.29 -12.89
CA ALA A 149 -2.61 8.58 -12.94
C ALA A 149 -3.25 8.41 -11.54
N THR A 150 -2.42 8.28 -10.49
CA THR A 150 -2.90 8.23 -9.11
C THR A 150 -3.33 9.59 -8.54
N ASN A 151 -2.96 10.70 -9.17
CA ASN A 151 -3.26 12.07 -8.72
C ASN A 151 -4.38 12.76 -9.52
N GLU A 152 -4.66 12.32 -10.75
CA GLU A 152 -5.76 12.86 -11.58
C GLU A 152 -7.16 12.57 -10.99
N SER A 153 -8.11 13.49 -11.21
CA SER A 153 -9.46 13.44 -10.63
C SER A 153 -10.36 12.33 -11.24
N ALA A 154 -10.85 11.47 -10.33
CA ALA A 154 -11.89 10.43 -10.38
C ALA A 154 -12.38 9.84 -11.73
N GLY A 155 -12.10 8.54 -11.95
CA GLY A 155 -12.77 7.70 -12.94
C GLY A 155 -12.31 6.23 -12.91
N ARG A 156 -13.12 5.30 -13.47
CA ARG A 156 -12.73 3.88 -13.63
C ARG A 156 -11.47 3.73 -14.50
N ALA A 157 -11.35 4.58 -15.52
CA ALA A 157 -10.19 4.61 -16.43
C ALA A 157 -8.86 4.91 -15.71
N ARG A 158 -8.88 5.73 -14.66
CA ARG A 158 -7.68 6.03 -13.85
C ARG A 158 -7.14 4.77 -13.16
N TRP A 159 -8.03 3.97 -12.59
CA TRP A 159 -7.64 2.79 -11.83
C TRP A 159 -7.14 1.69 -12.74
N GLN A 160 -7.75 1.59 -13.92
CA GLN A 160 -7.26 0.72 -14.98
C GLN A 160 -5.85 1.12 -15.42
N ARG A 161 -5.62 2.40 -15.73
CA ARG A 161 -4.29 2.90 -16.14
C ARG A 161 -3.24 2.73 -15.05
N ALA A 162 -3.56 3.03 -13.80
CA ALA A 162 -2.65 2.82 -12.68
C ALA A 162 -2.33 1.33 -12.47
N ARG A 163 -3.29 0.44 -12.72
CA ARG A 163 -3.06 -1.02 -12.65
C ARG A 163 -2.19 -1.52 -13.79
N GLU A 164 -2.43 -1.07 -15.01
CA GLU A 164 -1.59 -1.38 -16.18
C GLU A 164 -0.14 -0.95 -15.92
N LEU A 165 0.08 0.29 -15.47
CA LEU A 165 1.42 0.79 -15.15
C LEU A 165 2.08 0.04 -13.99
N LEU A 166 1.30 -0.41 -13.01
CA LEU A 166 1.80 -1.28 -11.94
C LEU A 166 2.24 -2.65 -12.47
N ASP A 167 1.47 -3.22 -13.39
CA ASP A 167 1.78 -4.50 -14.02
C ASP A 167 3.01 -4.38 -14.94
N ASP A 168 3.17 -3.25 -15.64
CA ASP A 168 4.37 -2.93 -16.42
C ASP A 168 5.60 -2.81 -15.50
N LEU A 169 5.51 -2.06 -14.39
CA LEU A 169 6.56 -1.97 -13.39
C LEU A 169 6.92 -3.34 -12.82
N ARG A 170 5.92 -4.21 -12.57
CA ARG A 170 6.17 -5.59 -12.16
C ARG A 170 6.93 -6.38 -13.23
N GLY A 171 6.56 -6.22 -14.50
CA GLY A 171 7.24 -6.84 -15.64
C GLY A 171 8.69 -6.39 -15.84
N MET A 172 9.03 -5.18 -15.39
CA MET A 172 10.40 -4.63 -15.46
C MET A 172 11.36 -5.19 -14.40
N GLY A 173 10.85 -5.86 -13.35
CA GLY A 173 11.65 -6.56 -12.35
C GLY A 173 12.72 -5.70 -11.66
N GLU A 174 13.98 -6.11 -11.72
CA GLU A 174 15.12 -5.46 -11.07
C GLU A 174 15.30 -3.99 -11.46
N ALA A 175 14.95 -3.61 -12.68
CA ALA A 175 15.01 -2.21 -13.12
C ALA A 175 14.01 -1.34 -12.34
N ALA A 176 12.80 -1.85 -12.11
CA ALA A 176 11.78 -1.18 -11.29
C ALA A 176 12.16 -1.19 -9.80
N ALA A 177 12.70 -2.30 -9.29
CA ALA A 177 13.22 -2.37 -7.93
C ALA A 177 14.28 -1.27 -7.68
N THR A 178 15.27 -1.18 -8.57
CA THR A 178 16.33 -0.19 -8.50
C THR A 178 15.79 1.24 -8.59
N ALA A 179 14.91 1.52 -9.55
CA ALA A 179 14.30 2.83 -9.72
C ALA A 179 13.52 3.28 -8.47
N LEU A 180 12.67 2.41 -7.92
CA LEU A 180 11.86 2.74 -6.75
C LEU A 180 12.71 2.90 -5.48
N MET A 181 13.76 2.10 -5.30
CA MET A 181 14.72 2.29 -4.20
C MET A 181 15.47 3.63 -4.32
N GLN A 182 15.85 4.04 -5.53
CA GLN A 182 16.45 5.36 -5.77
C GLN A 182 15.48 6.49 -5.42
N VAL A 183 14.20 6.39 -5.82
CA VAL A 183 13.18 7.40 -5.47
C VAL A 183 12.96 7.46 -3.97
N LEU A 184 12.88 6.32 -3.28
CA LEU A 184 12.69 6.30 -1.82
C LEU A 184 13.86 6.98 -1.08
N ALA A 185 15.09 6.72 -1.53
CA ALA A 185 16.31 7.23 -0.91
C ALA A 185 16.62 8.70 -1.24
N ALA A 186 16.35 9.14 -2.48
CA ALA A 186 16.83 10.42 -3.01
C ALA A 186 15.71 11.33 -3.55
N GLY A 187 14.45 10.94 -3.45
CA GLY A 187 13.32 11.75 -3.90
C GLY A 187 13.26 13.10 -3.18
N SER A 188 13.00 14.17 -3.93
CA SER A 188 12.87 15.52 -3.37
C SER A 188 11.50 15.80 -2.77
N GLU A 189 10.47 15.09 -3.24
CA GLU A 189 9.08 15.27 -2.84
C GLU A 189 8.57 14.11 -1.99
N SER A 190 7.92 14.43 -0.87
CA SER A 190 7.38 13.42 0.05
C SER A 190 6.37 12.48 -0.63
N ASP A 191 5.57 12.94 -1.59
CA ASP A 191 4.57 12.11 -2.26
C ASP A 191 5.18 11.04 -3.17
N GLU A 192 6.28 11.37 -3.85
CA GLU A 192 7.04 10.41 -4.67
C GLU A 192 7.64 9.32 -3.78
N ARG A 193 8.29 9.73 -2.68
CA ARG A 193 8.86 8.79 -1.68
C ARG A 193 7.79 7.88 -1.08
N ARG A 194 6.62 8.43 -0.72
CA ARG A 194 5.49 7.66 -0.16
C ARG A 194 4.92 6.65 -1.15
N ALA A 195 4.86 6.99 -2.44
CA ALA A 195 4.40 6.04 -3.46
C ALA A 195 5.45 4.95 -3.70
N ALA A 196 6.73 5.31 -3.79
CA ALA A 196 7.82 4.35 -3.92
C ALA A 196 7.85 3.36 -2.75
N ALA A 197 7.75 3.83 -1.51
CA ALA A 197 7.71 2.97 -0.32
C ALA A 197 6.58 1.94 -0.37
N ARG A 198 5.38 2.34 -0.81
CA ARG A 198 4.23 1.42 -0.98
C ARG A 198 4.45 0.42 -2.10
N LEU A 199 4.91 0.89 -3.26
CA LEU A 199 5.13 0.06 -4.44
C LEU A 199 6.22 -0.99 -4.23
N LEU A 200 7.28 -0.66 -3.48
CA LEU A 200 8.32 -1.64 -3.13
C LEU A 200 7.73 -2.85 -2.38
N GLY A 201 6.73 -2.62 -1.51
CA GLY A 201 5.93 -3.68 -0.91
C GLY A 201 5.01 -4.40 -1.90
N THR A 202 4.23 -3.65 -2.69
CA THR A 202 3.29 -4.21 -3.68
C THR A 202 3.98 -5.08 -4.74
N LEU A 203 5.20 -4.70 -5.13
CA LEU A 203 6.02 -5.40 -6.13
C LEU A 203 6.91 -6.49 -5.52
N GLN A 204 6.83 -6.71 -4.20
CA GLN A 204 7.59 -7.75 -3.50
C GLN A 204 9.10 -7.60 -3.71
N VAL A 205 9.65 -6.42 -3.41
CA VAL A 205 11.08 -6.10 -3.53
C VAL A 205 11.76 -6.26 -2.15
N PRO A 206 12.23 -7.45 -1.76
CA PRO A 206 12.83 -7.69 -0.44
C PRO A 206 14.11 -6.88 -0.21
N GLN A 207 14.84 -6.51 -1.28
CA GLN A 207 16.05 -5.70 -1.21
C GLN A 207 15.79 -4.30 -0.63
N ALA A 208 14.54 -3.82 -0.68
CA ALA A 208 14.14 -2.54 -0.10
C ALA A 208 13.94 -2.59 1.42
N LEU A 209 13.99 -3.77 2.05
CA LEU A 209 13.74 -3.91 3.49
C LEU A 209 14.62 -2.98 4.36
N PRO A 210 15.94 -2.85 4.14
CA PRO A 210 16.76 -1.94 4.93
C PRO A 210 16.30 -0.48 4.79
N LEU A 211 15.96 -0.03 3.58
CA LEU A 211 15.47 1.33 3.32
C LEU A 211 14.11 1.58 3.99
N LEU A 212 13.17 0.64 3.87
CA LEU A 212 11.85 0.76 4.50
C LEU A 212 11.97 0.79 6.03
N ARG A 213 12.84 -0.05 6.61
CA ARG A 213 13.14 -0.04 8.04
C ARG A 213 13.71 1.31 8.46
N ASP A 214 14.71 1.80 7.75
CA ASP A 214 15.39 3.05 8.10
C ASP A 214 14.43 4.25 8.04
N VAL A 215 13.51 4.26 7.06
CA VAL A 215 12.45 5.27 6.97
C VAL A 215 11.52 5.21 8.17
N VAL A 216 11.06 4.02 8.57
CA VAL A 216 10.18 3.89 9.75
C VAL A 216 10.90 4.30 11.04
N GLU A 217 12.19 4.01 11.17
CA GLU A 217 12.93 4.29 12.41
C GLU A 217 13.41 5.74 12.53
N ARG A 218 13.67 6.44 11.42
CA ARG A 218 14.46 7.69 11.43
C ARG A 218 13.87 8.86 10.66
N ASP A 219 12.85 8.66 9.82
CA ASP A 219 12.30 9.75 9.00
C ASP A 219 11.27 10.57 9.79
N ASP A 220 11.36 11.90 9.75
CA ASP A 220 10.46 12.80 10.47
C ASP A 220 9.07 12.89 9.81
N ASP A 221 8.95 12.59 8.51
CA ASP A 221 7.66 12.61 7.81
C ASP A 221 6.80 11.40 8.19
N VAL A 222 5.84 11.64 9.09
CA VAL A 222 4.86 10.64 9.56
C VAL A 222 4.13 9.96 8.40
N LEU A 223 3.79 10.68 7.33
CA LEU A 223 3.07 10.09 6.20
C LEU A 223 3.97 9.15 5.40
N LEU A 224 5.27 9.47 5.31
CA LEU A 224 6.25 8.56 4.73
C LEU A 224 6.49 7.33 5.61
N ARG A 225 6.58 7.49 6.94
CA ARG A 225 6.66 6.35 7.87
C ARG A 225 5.45 5.42 7.73
N ARG A 226 4.24 5.96 7.63
CA ARG A 226 3.02 5.19 7.36
C ARG A 226 3.10 4.41 6.04
N ALA A 227 3.58 5.07 4.98
CA ALA A 227 3.77 4.43 3.68
C ALA A 227 4.82 3.30 3.72
N ALA A 228 5.92 3.50 4.44
CA ALA A 228 6.96 2.49 4.62
C ALA A 228 6.46 1.31 5.46
N ALA A 229 5.73 1.55 6.55
CA ALA A 229 5.09 0.49 7.34
C ALA A 229 4.07 -0.32 6.52
N ALA A 230 3.29 0.34 5.65
CA ALA A 230 2.41 -0.33 4.70
C ALA A 230 3.19 -1.13 3.64
N GLY A 231 4.39 -0.68 3.24
CA GLY A 231 5.32 -1.43 2.41
C GLY A 231 5.83 -2.68 3.10
N LEU A 232 6.31 -2.56 4.35
CA LEU A 232 6.76 -3.69 5.19
C LEU A 232 5.64 -4.73 5.37
N ARG A 233 4.41 -4.28 5.65
CA ARG A 233 3.22 -5.12 5.75
C ARG A 233 2.98 -5.91 4.47
N GLN A 234 3.18 -5.32 3.30
CA GLN A 234 2.98 -6.01 2.03
C GLN A 234 4.11 -6.98 1.70
N LEU A 235 5.36 -6.65 2.07
CA LEU A 235 6.51 -7.51 1.81
C LEU A 235 6.40 -8.89 2.48
N GLN A 236 5.87 -8.96 3.71
CA GLN A 236 5.66 -10.23 4.44
C GLN A 236 6.87 -11.19 4.44
N THR A 237 8.10 -10.68 4.38
CA THR A 237 9.29 -11.53 4.43
C THR A 237 9.59 -11.94 5.87
N PRO A 238 10.27 -13.08 6.11
CA PRO A 238 10.69 -13.47 7.46
C PRO A 238 11.48 -12.37 8.18
N GLU A 239 12.25 -11.59 7.45
CA GLU A 239 13.06 -10.49 7.97
C GLU A 239 12.25 -9.21 8.24
N SER A 240 11.06 -9.03 7.65
CA SER A 240 10.18 -7.90 7.96
C SER A 240 9.40 -8.09 9.26
N ILE A 241 9.17 -9.34 9.69
CA ILE A 241 8.53 -9.69 10.96
C ILE A 241 9.18 -8.98 12.16
N PRO A 242 10.49 -9.15 12.45
CA PRO A 242 11.12 -8.50 13.60
C PRO A 242 11.15 -6.97 13.49
N VAL A 243 10.99 -6.40 12.27
CA VAL A 243 10.82 -4.95 12.12
C VAL A 243 9.43 -4.53 12.61
N MET A 244 8.39 -5.24 12.18
CA MET A 244 7.02 -4.97 12.62
C MET A 244 6.81 -5.20 14.12
N GLU A 245 7.44 -6.22 14.71
CA GLU A 245 7.42 -6.43 16.17
C GLU A 245 8.04 -5.26 16.93
N ARG A 246 9.17 -4.73 16.43
CA ARG A 246 9.80 -3.54 17.01
C ARG A 246 8.91 -2.30 16.87
N ILE A 247 8.21 -2.11 15.76
CA ILE A 247 7.24 -1.00 15.63
C ILE A 247 6.20 -1.06 16.74
N LEU A 248 5.65 -2.24 17.04
CA LEU A 248 4.65 -2.41 18.09
C LEU A 248 5.20 -2.23 19.50
N ALA A 249 6.49 -2.51 19.71
CA ALA A 249 7.17 -2.30 20.99
C ALA A 249 7.37 -0.82 21.36
N HIS A 250 7.04 0.14 20.48
CA HIS A 250 7.14 1.57 20.72
C HIS A 250 5.74 2.23 20.84
N PRO A 251 5.21 2.40 22.07
CA PRO A 251 3.89 3.01 22.28
C PRO A 251 3.78 4.47 21.83
N GLY A 252 4.90 5.16 21.65
CA GLY A 252 4.97 6.53 21.14
C GLY A 252 4.92 6.64 19.61
N GLU A 253 5.00 5.52 18.88
CA GLU A 253 4.92 5.53 17.42
C GLU A 253 3.53 5.92 16.93
N ASP A 254 3.45 6.53 15.74
CA ASP A 254 2.20 6.88 15.08
C ASP A 254 1.25 5.68 14.99
N ARG A 255 -0.02 5.93 15.33
CA ARG A 255 -1.04 4.88 15.41
C ARG A 255 -1.23 4.13 14.08
N LEU A 256 -1.14 4.78 12.92
CA LEU A 256 -1.33 4.11 11.62
C LEU A 256 -0.07 3.34 11.19
N VAL A 257 1.11 3.76 11.64
CA VAL A 257 2.34 2.96 11.54
C VAL A 257 2.19 1.68 12.35
N ARG A 258 1.77 1.79 13.63
CA ARG A 258 1.46 0.61 14.47
C ARG A 258 0.38 -0.27 13.85
N LEU A 259 -0.69 0.32 13.32
CA LEU A 259 -1.77 -0.43 12.67
C LEU A 259 -1.26 -1.27 11.50
N SER A 260 -0.40 -0.70 10.66
CA SER A 260 0.17 -1.42 9.52
C SER A 260 1.03 -2.60 9.97
N ALA A 261 1.84 -2.41 11.02
CA ALA A 261 2.65 -3.47 11.62
C ALA A 261 1.80 -4.56 12.29
N ALA A 262 0.79 -4.16 13.08
CA ALA A 262 -0.13 -5.07 13.75
C ALA A 262 -0.90 -5.92 12.73
N TYR A 263 -1.39 -5.29 11.66
CA TYR A 263 -2.07 -6.01 10.60
C TYR A 263 -1.11 -6.97 9.89
N GLY A 264 0.10 -6.53 9.57
CA GLY A 264 1.09 -7.41 8.92
C GLY A 264 1.43 -8.64 9.75
N LEU A 265 1.68 -8.46 11.04
CA LEU A 265 1.94 -9.57 11.95
C LEU A 265 0.75 -10.52 12.08
N ALA A 266 -0.47 -9.98 12.10
CA ALA A 266 -1.67 -10.80 12.14
C ALA A 266 -1.86 -11.60 10.82
N GLU A 267 -1.60 -10.99 9.66
CA GLU A 267 -1.56 -11.67 8.35
C GLU A 267 -0.50 -12.78 8.31
N SER A 268 0.66 -12.58 8.95
CA SER A 268 1.69 -13.62 9.11
C SER A 268 1.35 -14.70 10.14
N GLY A 269 0.17 -14.61 10.76
CA GLY A 269 -0.29 -15.53 11.78
C GLY A 269 0.40 -15.38 13.14
N ARG A 270 0.82 -14.17 13.52
CA ARG A 270 1.41 -13.89 14.84
C ARG A 270 0.34 -13.37 15.81
N PRO A 271 0.14 -14.00 16.99
CA PRO A 271 -0.83 -13.56 17.98
C PRO A 271 -0.63 -12.10 18.45
N LEU A 272 0.63 -11.64 18.48
CA LEU A 272 0.98 -10.26 18.83
C LEU A 272 0.25 -9.25 17.93
N GLY A 273 0.11 -9.54 16.63
CA GLY A 273 -0.59 -8.67 15.69
C GLY A 273 -2.08 -8.55 16.01
N VAL A 274 -2.74 -9.66 16.31
CA VAL A 274 -4.16 -9.69 16.70
C VAL A 274 -4.38 -8.89 17.99
N GLY A 275 -3.54 -9.11 19.00
CA GLY A 275 -3.60 -8.34 20.25
C GLY A 275 -3.40 -6.84 20.05
N ALA A 276 -2.43 -6.45 19.21
CA ALA A 276 -2.17 -5.05 18.91
C ALA A 276 -3.29 -4.39 18.10
N LEU A 277 -3.94 -5.09 17.16
CA LEU A 277 -5.12 -4.57 16.46
C LEU A 277 -6.28 -4.33 17.44
N ALA A 278 -6.51 -5.24 18.39
CA ALA A 278 -7.52 -5.07 19.43
C ALA A 278 -7.20 -3.87 20.33
N GLN A 279 -5.93 -3.69 20.72
CA GLN A 279 -5.50 -2.52 21.48
C GLN A 279 -5.74 -1.22 20.70
N ILE A 280 -5.38 -1.16 19.42
CA ILE A 280 -5.58 0.03 18.57
C ILE A 280 -7.07 0.39 18.43
N PHE A 281 -7.96 -0.62 18.43
CA PHE A 281 -9.40 -0.39 18.45
C PHE A 281 -9.85 0.33 19.74
N GLU A 282 -9.35 -0.11 20.90
CA GLU A 282 -9.73 0.45 22.22
C GLU A 282 -9.11 1.83 22.48
N GLU A 283 -7.94 2.15 21.90
CA GLU A 283 -7.29 3.45 22.05
C GLU A 283 -8.07 4.63 21.42
N SER A 284 -9.12 4.35 20.64
CA SER A 284 -9.83 5.37 19.88
C SER A 284 -11.26 5.57 20.37
N ASN A 285 -11.40 6.35 21.43
CA ASN A 285 -12.70 6.83 21.88
C ASN A 285 -13.31 7.90 20.96
N ALA A 286 -12.57 8.43 19.97
CA ALA A 286 -13.03 9.55 19.13
C ALA A 286 -12.52 9.58 17.67
N ASP A 287 -11.43 8.89 17.30
CA ASP A 287 -10.86 8.96 15.94
C ASP A 287 -11.25 7.71 15.13
N GLY A 288 -12.37 7.80 14.41
CA GLY A 288 -13.03 6.65 13.78
C GLY A 288 -12.18 5.90 12.75
N ARG A 289 -11.16 6.52 12.14
CA ARG A 289 -10.39 5.89 11.06
C ARG A 289 -9.50 4.74 11.54
N GLY A 290 -8.70 4.94 12.59
CA GLY A 290 -7.83 3.88 13.12
C GLY A 290 -8.63 2.69 13.66
N ARG A 291 -9.74 2.99 14.33
CA ARG A 291 -10.65 2.01 14.94
C ARG A 291 -11.35 1.13 13.90
N GLU A 292 -11.93 1.75 12.88
CA GLU A 292 -12.62 1.03 11.80
C GLU A 292 -11.64 0.13 11.03
N VAL A 293 -10.44 0.62 10.72
CA VAL A 293 -9.45 -0.18 9.99
C VAL A 293 -8.96 -1.36 10.85
N ALA A 294 -8.73 -1.15 12.14
CA ALA A 294 -8.32 -2.23 13.05
C ALA A 294 -9.41 -3.30 13.19
N PHE A 295 -10.66 -2.88 13.42
CA PHE A 295 -11.79 -3.81 13.50
C PHE A 295 -11.99 -4.57 12.19
N ARG A 296 -11.92 -3.87 11.05
CA ARG A 296 -12.04 -4.50 9.74
C ARG A 296 -10.93 -5.51 9.49
N ALA A 297 -9.69 -5.20 9.86
CA ALA A 297 -8.57 -6.13 9.75
C ALA A 297 -8.81 -7.40 10.58
N LEU A 298 -9.20 -7.26 11.85
CA LEU A 298 -9.54 -8.40 12.72
C LEU A 298 -10.66 -9.26 12.14
N ALA A 299 -11.69 -8.62 11.59
CA ALA A 299 -12.81 -9.32 10.97
C ALA A 299 -12.47 -9.97 9.62
N SER A 300 -11.57 -9.37 8.82
CA SER A 300 -11.21 -9.90 7.49
C SER A 300 -10.17 -11.01 7.56
N LEU A 301 -9.33 -11.02 8.59
CA LEU A 301 -8.37 -12.10 8.83
C LEU A 301 -9.07 -13.44 9.11
N ASN A 302 -10.31 -13.41 9.60
CA ASN A 302 -11.11 -14.60 9.89
C ASN A 302 -10.37 -15.61 10.79
N ASP A 303 -9.63 -15.06 11.75
CA ASP A 303 -8.74 -15.74 12.69
C ASP A 303 -9.45 -16.03 14.02
N GLU A 304 -9.39 -17.27 14.49
CA GLU A 304 -9.98 -17.69 15.77
C GLU A 304 -9.41 -16.90 16.96
N ARG A 305 -8.17 -16.41 16.87
CA ARG A 305 -7.55 -15.58 17.90
C ARG A 305 -8.25 -14.25 18.11
N SER A 306 -9.04 -13.80 17.13
CA SER A 306 -9.89 -12.60 17.25
C SER A 306 -11.18 -12.88 18.03
N LEU A 307 -11.57 -14.13 18.26
CA LEU A 307 -12.84 -14.47 18.92
C LEU A 307 -13.00 -13.87 20.32
N PRO A 308 -11.99 -13.87 21.22
CA PRO A 308 -12.12 -13.20 22.52
C PRO A 308 -12.47 -11.72 22.38
N PHE A 309 -11.81 -11.01 21.46
CA PHE A 309 -12.09 -9.61 21.17
C PHE A 309 -13.49 -9.42 20.57
N MET A 310 -13.91 -10.27 19.63
CA MET A 310 -15.24 -10.17 19.03
C MET A 310 -16.35 -10.39 20.05
N ARG A 311 -16.19 -11.37 20.96
CA ARG A 311 -17.09 -11.60 22.10
C ARG A 311 -17.18 -10.38 23.02
N GLN A 312 -16.05 -9.73 23.31
CA GLN A 312 -16.03 -8.48 24.06
C GLN A 312 -16.80 -7.38 23.33
N VAL A 313 -16.51 -7.14 22.04
CA VAL A 313 -17.14 -6.05 21.27
C VAL A 313 -18.65 -6.23 21.19
N MET A 314 -19.18 -7.42 20.89
CA MET A 314 -20.62 -7.62 20.79
C MET A 314 -21.39 -7.31 22.09
N ALA A 315 -20.76 -7.52 23.24
CA ALA A 315 -21.35 -7.28 24.57
C ALA A 315 -21.01 -5.89 25.15
N SER A 316 -20.16 -5.12 24.50
CA SER A 316 -19.75 -3.78 24.92
C SER A 316 -20.75 -2.69 24.49
N PRO A 317 -20.65 -1.45 25.04
CA PRO A 317 -21.42 -0.31 24.56
C PRO A 317 -20.88 0.30 23.24
N ALA A 318 -20.08 -0.45 22.47
CA ALA A 318 -19.58 0.01 21.17
C ALA A 318 -20.71 0.34 20.18
N GLU A 319 -20.37 1.06 19.11
CA GLU A 319 -21.33 1.46 18.08
C GLU A 319 -22.04 0.23 17.49
N PRO A 320 -23.35 0.32 17.18
CA PRO A 320 -24.14 -0.79 16.68
C PRO A 320 -23.53 -1.52 15.48
N ALA A 321 -22.85 -0.79 14.60
CA ALA A 321 -22.18 -1.35 13.44
C ALA A 321 -21.10 -2.39 13.81
N TYR A 322 -20.27 -2.09 14.81
CA TYR A 322 -19.24 -3.01 15.31
C TYR A 322 -19.86 -4.21 16.00
N ARG A 323 -20.86 -3.97 16.85
CA ARG A 323 -21.54 -5.03 17.61
C ARG A 323 -22.22 -6.04 16.69
N LEU A 324 -22.99 -5.56 15.70
CA LEU A 324 -23.63 -6.42 14.70
C LEU A 324 -22.61 -7.22 13.88
N ARG A 325 -21.47 -6.61 13.54
CA ARG A 325 -20.41 -7.28 12.78
C ARG A 325 -19.67 -8.32 13.64
N ALA A 326 -19.47 -8.06 14.92
CA ALA A 326 -18.93 -9.00 15.88
C ALA A 326 -19.88 -10.19 16.11
N ILE A 327 -21.19 -9.96 16.26
CA ILE A 327 -22.21 -11.03 16.35
C ILE A 327 -22.15 -11.92 15.09
N ARG A 328 -22.13 -11.32 13.89
CA ARG A 328 -21.99 -12.08 12.64
C ARG A 328 -20.69 -12.89 12.59
N TYR A 329 -19.59 -12.31 13.06
CA TYR A 329 -18.29 -12.97 13.09
C TYR A 329 -18.31 -14.21 13.98
N VAL A 330 -18.71 -14.08 15.25
CA VAL A 330 -18.75 -15.23 16.19
C VAL A 330 -19.73 -16.31 15.73
N THR A 331 -20.83 -15.91 15.08
CA THR A 331 -21.78 -16.86 14.48
C THR A 331 -21.17 -17.62 13.31
N ALA A 332 -20.52 -16.92 12.38
CA ALA A 332 -19.88 -17.52 11.21
C ALA A 332 -18.74 -18.47 11.61
N GLN A 333 -18.06 -18.18 12.72
CA GLN A 333 -17.00 -19.00 13.28
C GLN A 333 -17.50 -20.18 14.14
N GLY A 334 -18.81 -20.30 14.37
CA GLY A 334 -19.33 -21.37 15.23
C GLY A 334 -18.91 -21.24 16.71
N ASP A 335 -18.62 -20.02 17.17
CA ASP A 335 -18.06 -19.79 18.51
C ASP A 335 -19.11 -19.96 19.62
N ALA A 336 -19.26 -21.20 20.10
CA ALA A 336 -20.20 -21.55 21.17
C ALA A 336 -19.93 -20.79 22.49
N GLN A 337 -18.71 -20.27 22.71
CA GLN A 337 -18.40 -19.45 23.89
C GLN A 337 -19.14 -18.10 23.88
N ALA A 338 -19.72 -17.69 22.74
CA ALA A 338 -20.55 -16.51 22.65
C ALA A 338 -21.97 -16.70 23.22
N LEU A 339 -22.44 -17.94 23.43
CA LEU A 339 -23.82 -18.23 23.82
C LEU A 339 -24.29 -17.49 25.09
N PRO A 340 -23.53 -17.45 26.21
CA PRO A 340 -23.98 -16.73 27.40
C PRO A 340 -24.13 -15.23 27.15
N ALA A 341 -23.19 -14.62 26.42
CA ALA A 341 -23.23 -13.20 26.09
C ALA A 341 -24.39 -12.88 25.14
N LEU A 342 -24.64 -13.74 24.14
CA LEU A 342 -25.78 -13.59 23.22
C LEU A 342 -27.13 -13.65 23.97
N GLN A 343 -27.25 -14.56 24.95
CA GLN A 343 -28.44 -14.68 25.77
C GLN A 343 -28.71 -13.41 26.60
N VAL A 344 -27.67 -12.79 27.15
CA VAL A 344 -27.81 -11.51 27.87
C VAL A 344 -28.23 -10.39 26.91
N VAL A 345 -27.56 -10.27 25.76
CA VAL A 345 -27.83 -9.21 24.78
C VAL A 345 -29.25 -9.29 24.23
N MET A 346 -29.73 -10.49 23.86
CA MET A 346 -31.07 -10.65 23.28
C MET A 346 -32.22 -10.39 24.26
N ASN A 347 -31.98 -10.57 25.57
CA ASN A 347 -32.98 -10.36 26.62
C ASN A 347 -32.89 -8.98 27.28
N SER A 348 -31.96 -8.13 26.85
CA SER A 348 -31.78 -6.79 27.42
C SER A 348 -32.88 -5.84 26.94
N PRO A 349 -33.71 -5.26 27.84
CA PRO A 349 -34.82 -4.40 27.44
C PRO A 349 -34.36 -3.08 26.79
N ASP A 350 -33.24 -2.55 27.24
CA ASP A 350 -32.69 -1.25 26.79
C ASP A 350 -31.82 -1.36 25.52
N GLU A 351 -31.64 -2.58 25.01
CA GLU A 351 -30.84 -2.83 23.82
C GLU A 351 -31.55 -2.41 22.54
N GLN A 352 -30.78 -2.06 21.50
CA GLN A 352 -31.35 -1.76 20.19
C GLN A 352 -32.02 -3.01 19.59
N PRO A 353 -33.25 -2.89 19.03
CA PRO A 353 -33.97 -4.03 18.47
C PRO A 353 -33.15 -4.84 17.46
N SER A 354 -32.43 -4.16 16.56
CA SER A 354 -31.58 -4.81 15.56
C SER A 354 -30.46 -5.66 16.16
N ILE A 355 -29.90 -5.25 17.30
CA ILE A 355 -28.84 -5.99 18.00
C ILE A 355 -29.44 -7.19 18.74
N ARG A 356 -30.60 -7.02 19.39
CA ARG A 356 -31.31 -8.15 20.03
C ARG A 356 -31.70 -9.22 19.03
N ASP A 357 -32.27 -8.82 17.90
CA ASP A 357 -32.70 -9.74 16.85
C ASP A 357 -31.52 -10.50 16.26
N ALA A 358 -30.40 -9.80 16.00
CA ALA A 358 -29.16 -10.42 15.55
C ALA A 358 -28.61 -11.41 16.59
N ALA A 359 -28.63 -11.05 17.88
CA ALA A 359 -28.17 -11.92 18.96
C ALA A 359 -29.07 -13.17 19.11
N ALA A 360 -30.39 -13.02 19.00
CA ALA A 360 -31.34 -14.12 19.04
C ALA A 360 -31.16 -15.09 17.86
N GLN A 361 -30.93 -14.55 16.65
CA GLN A 361 -30.62 -15.36 15.48
C GLN A 361 -29.31 -16.12 15.65
N ALA A 362 -28.25 -15.43 16.08
CA ALA A 362 -26.95 -16.03 16.36
C ALA A 362 -27.05 -17.14 17.41
N PHE A 363 -27.80 -16.92 18.50
CA PHE A 363 -28.01 -17.90 19.55
C PHE A 363 -28.68 -19.17 19.03
N ARG A 364 -29.72 -19.05 18.20
CA ARG A 364 -30.37 -20.21 17.55
C ARG A 364 -29.40 -21.01 16.69
N VAL A 365 -28.64 -20.32 15.84
CA VAL A 365 -27.64 -20.95 14.97
C VAL A 365 -26.58 -21.70 15.77
N LEU A 366 -26.03 -21.08 16.82
CA LEU A 366 -24.94 -21.67 17.62
C LEU A 366 -25.41 -22.75 18.61
N SER A 367 -26.66 -22.69 19.09
CA SER A 367 -27.22 -23.70 19.98
C SER A 367 -27.77 -24.93 19.25
N GLY A 368 -27.83 -24.91 17.92
CA GLY A 368 -28.40 -25.99 17.12
C GLY A 368 -29.93 -26.11 17.23
N SER A 369 -30.60 -25.10 17.79
CA SER A 369 -32.06 -25.04 17.87
C SER A 369 -32.63 -24.56 16.53
N ARG A 370 -33.14 -25.50 15.73
CA ARG A 370 -33.83 -25.20 14.46
C ARG A 370 -35.25 -24.70 14.70
#